data_AF-Q5BRS9-F1
#
_entry.id   AF-Q5BRS9-F1
#
_cell.length_a   1.000
_cell.length_b   1.000
_cell.length_c   1.000
_cell.angle_alpha   90.00
_cell.angle_beta   90.00
_cell.angle_gamma   90.00
#
_symmetry.space_group_name_H-M   'P 1'
#
loop_
_entity.id
_entity.type
_entity.pdbx_description
1 polymer ?
#
loop_
_entity_poly.entity_id
_entity_poly.type
_entity_poly.pdbx_seq_one_letter_code
_entity_poly.pdbx_strand_id
1 'polypeptide(L)'
;GDVDYLRSVGIDAWHHLPGVGQNLQDHLEVYVQQACKKPITLYKAQWKYPHMMVGIGLKWILFRQGWAATTHLESGGFVRTSAHISHPNIQFHFLPSTIHDHGRQMGNQHAFQVHVGPMRARS
;
A
#
# COMPACT_ATOMS: atom_id res chain seq x y z
N GLY A 1 -26.52 -15.33 -3.65
CA GLY A 1 -25.40 -16.21 -3.29
C GLY A 1 -25.65 -17.58 -3.85
N ASP A 2 -24.71 -18.49 -3.69
CA ASP A 2 -24.96 -19.91 -3.93
C ASP A 2 -26.09 -20.40 -3.01
N VAL A 3 -27.12 -21.05 -3.56
CA VAL A 3 -28.34 -21.40 -2.81
C VAL A 3 -28.06 -22.50 -1.80
N ASP A 4 -27.21 -23.46 -2.16
CA ASP A 4 -26.90 -24.60 -1.30
C ASP A 4 -26.06 -24.15 -0.12
N TYR A 5 -25.06 -23.28 -0.37
CA TYR A 5 -24.31 -22.63 0.70
C TYR A 5 -25.22 -21.79 1.61
N LEU A 6 -26.07 -20.91 1.06
CA LEU A 6 -26.94 -20.05 1.87
C LEU A 6 -27.91 -20.86 2.74
N ARG A 7 -28.50 -21.93 2.20
CA ARG A 7 -29.36 -22.83 2.98
C ARG A 7 -28.60 -23.57 4.08
N SER A 8 -27.35 -23.98 3.83
CA SER A 8 -26.53 -24.67 4.83
C SER A 8 -26.27 -23.82 6.09
N VAL A 9 -26.34 -22.49 5.97
CA VAL A 9 -26.17 -21.54 7.08
C VAL A 9 -27.49 -20.90 7.55
N GLY A 10 -28.63 -21.46 7.14
CA GLY A 10 -29.97 -21.01 7.59
C GLY A 10 -30.48 -19.72 6.94
N ILE A 11 -29.97 -19.37 5.75
CA ILE A 11 -30.39 -18.18 5.00
C ILE A 11 -31.22 -18.59 3.78
N ASP A 12 -32.44 -18.06 3.69
CA ASP A 12 -33.27 -18.24 2.50
C ASP A 12 -32.73 -17.41 1.32
N ALA A 13 -32.52 -18.09 0.20
CA ALA A 13 -32.01 -17.47 -1.02
C ALA A 13 -33.17 -16.98 -1.90
N TRP A 14 -33.21 -15.67 -2.15
CA TRP A 14 -34.18 -15.03 -3.05
C TRP A 14 -33.83 -15.26 -4.53
N HIS A 15 -32.53 -15.28 -4.84
CA HIS A 15 -31.99 -15.54 -6.17
C HIS A 15 -30.74 -16.43 -6.08
N HIS A 16 -30.63 -17.41 -6.97
CA HIS A 16 -29.43 -18.22 -7.14
C HIS A 16 -28.37 -17.44 -7.93
N LEU A 17 -27.37 -16.91 -7.23
CA LEU A 17 -26.26 -16.16 -7.80
C LEU A 17 -24.95 -16.71 -7.22
N PRO A 18 -24.40 -17.81 -7.78
CA PRO A 18 -23.25 -18.50 -7.20
C PRO A 18 -21.95 -17.70 -7.28
N GLY A 19 -21.86 -16.71 -8.18
CA GLY A 19 -20.70 -15.82 -8.29
C GLY A 19 -20.56 -14.79 -7.16
N VAL A 20 -21.58 -14.60 -6.31
CA VAL A 20 -21.51 -13.64 -5.19
C VAL A 20 -20.42 -14.09 -4.20
N GLY A 21 -19.42 -13.24 -3.99
CA GLY A 21 -18.27 -13.54 -3.14
C GLY A 21 -17.18 -14.40 -3.80
N GLN A 22 -17.36 -14.78 -5.07
CA GLN A 22 -16.36 -15.52 -5.85
C GLN A 22 -15.48 -14.58 -6.67
N ASN A 23 -14.38 -15.12 -7.21
CA ASN A 23 -13.47 -14.40 -8.11
C ASN A 23 -12.90 -13.11 -7.49
N LEU A 24 -12.56 -13.16 -6.19
CA LEU A 24 -11.82 -12.10 -5.53
C LEU A 24 -10.49 -11.89 -6.26
N GLN A 25 -10.23 -10.66 -6.67
CA GLN A 25 -8.97 -10.25 -7.27
C GLN A 25 -8.38 -9.13 -6.42
N ASP A 26 -7.09 -9.21 -6.17
CA ASP A 26 -6.37 -8.21 -5.40
C ASP A 26 -4.97 -8.00 -6.00
N HIS A 27 -4.29 -6.96 -5.52
CA HIS A 27 -2.91 -6.67 -5.86
C HIS A 27 -1.97 -7.31 -4.84
N LEU A 28 -1.22 -8.31 -5.27
CA LEU A 28 -0.12 -8.84 -4.46
C LEU A 28 1.07 -7.89 -4.53
N GLU A 29 1.52 -7.38 -3.38
CA GLU A 29 2.68 -6.48 -3.33
C GLU A 29 3.85 -7.08 -2.54
N VAL A 30 5.05 -6.86 -3.06
CA VAL A 30 6.31 -7.19 -2.40
C VAL A 30 7.05 -5.90 -2.06
N TYR A 31 7.47 -5.77 -0.81
CA TYR A 31 8.21 -4.61 -0.32
C TYR A 31 9.71 -4.87 -0.37
N VAL A 32 10.44 -4.12 -1.20
CA VAL A 32 11.92 -4.13 -1.18
C VAL A 32 12.40 -2.90 -0.45
N GLN A 33 12.96 -3.09 0.74
CA GLN A 33 13.32 -2.02 1.67
C GLN A 33 14.83 -1.87 1.81
N GLN A 34 15.34 -0.65 1.88
CA GLN A 34 16.76 -0.36 2.04
C GLN A 34 17.02 0.72 3.09
N ALA A 35 18.11 0.54 3.86
CA ALA A 35 18.57 1.56 4.79
C ALA A 35 19.02 2.83 4.03
N CYS A 36 18.57 3.98 4.52
CA CYS A 36 18.96 5.27 3.98
C CYS A 36 20.15 5.81 4.77
N LYS A 37 21.24 6.14 4.08
CA LYS A 37 22.46 6.71 4.69
C LYS A 37 22.25 8.14 5.22
N LYS A 38 21.19 8.82 4.79
CA LYS A 38 20.91 10.23 5.12
C LYS A 38 19.63 10.34 5.94
N PRO A 39 19.54 11.28 6.90
CA PRO A 39 18.36 11.44 7.76
C PRO A 39 17.23 12.24 7.08
N ILE A 40 16.82 11.84 5.88
CA ILE A 40 15.90 12.59 5.00
C ILE A 40 14.55 11.88 4.78
N THR A 41 14.34 10.73 5.43
CA THR A 41 13.12 9.92 5.29
C THR A 41 12.08 10.26 6.36
N LEU A 42 10.89 9.68 6.24
CA LEU A 42 9.78 9.86 7.19
C LEU A 42 10.00 9.15 8.53
N TYR A 43 11.16 8.56 8.78
CA TYR A 43 11.46 7.85 10.02
C TYR A 43 11.17 8.69 11.28
N LYS A 44 11.40 10.00 11.26
CA LYS A 44 11.08 10.87 12.41
C LYS A 44 9.64 11.37 12.45
N ALA A 45 8.83 11.14 11.42
CA ALA A 45 7.42 11.53 11.35
C ALA A 45 6.53 10.48 12.04
N GLN A 46 6.84 10.17 13.30
CA GLN A 46 6.23 9.03 13.99
C GLN A 46 6.08 9.33 15.49
N TRP A 47 5.21 8.59 16.19
CA TRP A 47 4.85 8.81 17.61
C TRP A 47 6.06 8.98 18.56
N LYS A 48 7.16 8.29 18.29
CA LYS A 48 8.41 8.38 19.05
C LYS A 48 9.03 9.79 19.06
N TYR A 49 8.67 10.65 18.11
CA TYR A 49 9.17 12.01 17.97
C TYR A 49 7.99 13.02 17.92
N PRO A 50 7.28 13.23 19.04
CA PRO A 50 6.05 14.03 19.06
C PRO A 50 6.29 15.49 18.66
N HIS A 51 7.45 16.06 19.00
CA HIS A 51 7.83 17.41 18.57
C HIS A 51 7.91 17.56 17.05
N MET A 52 8.38 16.52 16.34
CA MET A 52 8.40 16.50 14.87
C MET A 52 6.97 16.44 14.32
N MET A 53 6.11 15.58 14.90
CA MET A 53 4.71 15.47 14.47
C MET A 53 3.94 16.78 14.66
N VAL A 54 4.08 17.43 15.81
CA VAL A 54 3.47 18.74 16.08
C VAL A 54 3.99 19.78 15.07
N GLY A 55 5.30 19.82 14.83
CA GLY A 55 5.89 20.73 13.84
C GLY A 55 5.37 20.50 12.42
N ILE A 56 5.23 19.24 11.99
CA ILE A 56 4.63 18.87 10.70
C ILE A 56 3.18 19.36 10.62
N GLY A 57 2.38 19.10 11.66
CA GLY A 57 0.99 19.51 11.72
C GLY A 57 0.81 21.03 11.68
N LEU A 58 1.58 21.76 12.49
CA LEU A 58 1.55 23.23 12.52
C LEU A 58 1.95 23.82 11.17
N LYS A 59 3.01 23.30 10.53
CA LYS A 59 3.43 23.77 9.20
C LYS A 59 2.31 23.60 8.16
N TRP A 60 1.58 22.49 8.22
CA TRP A 60 0.46 22.25 7.34
C TRP A 60 -0.76 23.13 7.67
N ILE A 61 -1.12 23.30 8.94
CA ILE A 61 -2.26 24.16 9.34
C ILE A 61 -2.02 25.62 8.92
N LEU A 62 -0.82 26.13 9.19
CA LEU A 62 -0.48 27.53 8.96
C LEU A 62 -0.18 27.86 7.49
N PHE A 63 0.48 26.95 6.78
CA PHE A 63 1.01 27.25 5.43
C PHE A 63 0.55 26.29 4.34
N ARG A 64 -0.21 25.24 4.68
CA ARG A 64 -0.63 24.18 3.75
C ARG A 64 0.54 23.52 3.01
N GLN A 65 1.68 23.42 3.68
CA GLN A 65 2.94 22.91 3.13
C GLN A 65 3.56 21.85 4.03
N GLY A 66 4.57 21.15 3.50
CA GLY A 66 5.37 20.18 4.24
C GLY A 66 4.83 18.75 4.13
N TRP A 67 5.34 17.86 4.99
CA TRP A 67 5.09 16.42 4.86
C TRP A 67 3.61 16.04 4.98
N ALA A 68 2.82 16.73 5.81
CA ALA A 68 1.38 16.50 5.89
C ALA A 68 0.59 16.97 4.65
N ALA A 69 1.23 17.57 3.64
CA ALA A 69 0.60 17.99 2.39
C ALA A 69 0.75 16.95 1.25
N THR A 70 1.36 15.79 1.48
CA THR A 70 1.70 14.80 0.45
C THR A 70 1.28 13.39 0.86
N THR A 71 1.02 12.50 -0.11
CA THR A 71 0.68 11.09 0.15
C THR A 71 1.90 10.22 0.45
N HIS A 72 3.11 10.72 0.18
CA HIS A 72 4.38 10.01 0.32
C HIS A 72 4.59 8.83 -0.63
N LEU A 73 3.73 8.69 -1.64
CA LEU A 73 3.95 7.90 -2.85
C LEU A 73 4.62 8.81 -3.88
N GLU A 74 5.90 9.12 -3.67
CA GLU A 74 6.57 10.25 -4.32
C GLU A 74 6.98 9.96 -5.78
N SER A 75 7.13 8.69 -6.14
CA SER A 75 7.37 8.29 -7.53
C SER A 75 6.92 6.85 -7.76
N GLY A 76 6.76 6.49 -9.01
CA GLY A 76 6.36 5.15 -9.41
C GLY A 76 6.57 4.94 -10.90
N GLY A 77 6.24 3.75 -11.36
CA GLY A 77 6.40 3.41 -12.77
C GLY A 77 5.73 2.11 -13.13
N PHE A 78 5.45 1.98 -14.42
CA PHE A 78 4.88 0.78 -15.01
C PHE A 78 5.87 0.20 -16.01
N VAL A 79 6.17 -1.09 -15.87
CA VAL A 79 7.16 -1.77 -16.72
C VAL A 79 6.58 -3.08 -17.23
N ARG A 80 7.08 -3.49 -18.40
CA ARG A 80 6.84 -4.83 -18.95
C ARG A 80 7.95 -5.78 -18.50
N THR A 81 7.60 -6.96 -18.01
CA THR A 81 8.61 -7.97 -17.65
C THR A 81 9.37 -8.51 -18.86
N SER A 82 8.80 -8.45 -20.07
CA SER A 82 9.49 -8.80 -21.31
C SER A 82 8.91 -8.08 -22.53
N ALA A 83 9.67 -8.07 -23.62
CA ALA A 83 9.25 -7.49 -24.90
C ALA A 83 8.02 -8.16 -25.52
N HIS A 84 7.72 -9.42 -25.15
CA HIS A 84 6.57 -10.17 -25.67
C HIS A 84 5.23 -9.73 -25.07
N ILE A 85 5.25 -8.93 -24.00
CA ILE A 85 4.03 -8.45 -23.36
C ILE A 85 3.62 -7.12 -24.01
N SER A 86 2.35 -6.98 -24.35
CA SER A 86 1.84 -5.79 -25.05
C SER A 86 1.62 -4.58 -24.15
N HIS A 87 1.50 -4.78 -22.84
CA HIS A 87 1.17 -3.76 -21.85
C HIS A 87 1.99 -3.94 -20.57
N PRO A 88 2.25 -2.88 -19.79
CA PRO A 88 2.91 -3.00 -18.51
C PRO A 88 2.17 -3.97 -17.57
N ASN A 89 2.91 -4.89 -16.98
CA ASN A 89 2.38 -5.92 -16.09
C ASN A 89 3.01 -5.88 -14.70
N ILE A 90 3.92 -4.93 -14.44
CA ILE A 90 4.46 -4.62 -13.13
C ILE A 90 4.24 -3.13 -12.84
N GLN A 91 3.85 -2.84 -11.61
CA GLN A 91 3.81 -1.49 -11.05
C GLN A 91 4.83 -1.37 -9.91
N PHE A 92 5.50 -0.23 -9.88
CA PHE A 92 6.41 0.18 -8.82
C PHE A 92 5.87 1.43 -8.12
N HIS A 93 6.01 1.48 -6.81
CA HIS A 93 5.86 2.72 -6.06
C HIS A 93 6.99 2.88 -5.06
N PHE A 94 7.53 4.10 -5.00
CA PHE A 94 8.56 4.50 -4.06
C PHE A 94 7.95 5.22 -2.86
N LEU A 95 8.40 4.84 -1.67
CA LEU A 95 8.06 5.53 -0.43
C LEU A 95 9.35 5.84 0.36
N PRO A 96 9.51 7.07 0.87
CA PRO A 96 10.61 7.43 1.77
C PRO A 96 10.33 6.95 3.21
N SER A 97 9.91 5.69 3.37
CA SER A 97 9.64 5.04 4.65
C SER A 97 9.70 3.51 4.50
N THR A 98 9.56 2.81 5.62
CA THR A 98 9.37 1.35 5.67
C THR A 98 7.94 1.02 6.12
N ILE A 99 7.43 -0.12 5.64
CA ILE A 99 6.19 -0.73 6.08
C ILE A 99 6.55 -2.08 6.68
N HIS A 100 6.25 -2.26 7.97
CA HIS A 100 6.40 -3.53 8.67
C HIS A 100 5.04 -3.91 9.26
N ASP A 101 4.61 -5.16 9.06
CA ASP A 101 3.31 -5.65 9.51
C ASP A 101 2.15 -4.68 9.19
N HIS A 102 1.98 -4.37 7.90
CA HIS A 102 0.96 -3.42 7.41
C HIS A 102 0.99 -2.04 8.11
N GLY A 103 2.17 -1.60 8.56
CA GLY A 103 2.36 -0.32 9.24
C GLY A 103 2.08 -0.36 10.74
N ARG A 104 1.77 -1.52 11.32
CA ARG A 104 1.61 -1.70 12.77
C ARG A 104 2.94 -1.63 13.51
N GLN A 105 4.02 -2.00 12.83
CA GLN A 105 5.36 -1.94 13.38
C GLN A 105 6.16 -0.81 12.74
N MET A 106 6.88 -0.09 13.59
CA MET A 106 7.67 1.06 13.18
C MET A 106 9.08 0.61 12.82
N GLY A 107 9.62 1.11 11.71
CA GLY A 107 11.04 0.94 11.42
C GLY A 107 11.90 1.57 12.52
N ASN A 108 13.14 1.11 12.68
CA ASN A 108 14.07 1.56 13.72
C ASN A 108 15.18 2.49 13.19
N GLN A 109 15.18 2.80 11.90
CA GLN A 109 16.18 3.63 11.25
C GLN A 109 15.61 4.36 10.02
N HIS A 110 16.37 5.34 9.53
CA HIS A 110 16.08 5.95 8.23
C HIS A 110 16.19 4.88 7.13
N ALA A 111 15.10 4.71 6.39
CA ALA A 111 15.00 3.73 5.31
C ALA A 111 13.93 4.19 4.31
N PHE A 112 14.01 3.64 3.11
CA PHE A 112 13.04 3.83 2.04
C PHE A 112 12.70 2.47 1.43
N GLN A 113 11.69 2.43 0.59
CA GLN A 113 11.31 1.22 -0.10
C GLN A 113 10.79 1.49 -1.50
N VAL A 114 10.86 0.45 -2.32
CA VAL A 114 10.08 0.30 -3.52
C VAL A 114 9.19 -0.91 -3.33
N HIS A 115 7.88 -0.74 -3.36
CA HIS A 115 6.97 -1.87 -3.44
C HIS A 115 6.63 -2.17 -4.91
N VAL A 116 6.55 -3.45 -5.20
CA VAL A 116 6.38 -3.98 -6.55
C VAL A 116 5.24 -4.99 -6.56
N GLY A 117 4.33 -4.85 -7.52
CA GLY A 117 3.17 -5.74 -7.66
C GLY A 117 2.88 -6.08 -9.12
N PRO A 118 2.38 -7.29 -9.42
CA PRO A 118 1.88 -7.60 -10.74
C PRO A 118 0.51 -6.95 -10.93
N MET A 119 0.28 -6.33 -12.07
CA MET A 119 -1.00 -5.68 -12.39
C MET A 119 -2.12 -6.67 -12.73
N ARG A 120 -1.78 -7.95 -12.90
CA ARG A 120 -2.70 -9.03 -13.33
C ARG A 120 -2.31 -10.33 -12.66
N ALA A 121 -2.61 -10.45 -11.37
CA ALA A 121 -2.50 -11.71 -10.67
C ALA A 121 -3.43 -12.75 -11.31
N ARG A 122 -2.99 -14.02 -11.37
CA ARG A 122 -3.80 -15.14 -11.88
C ARG A 122 -4.47 -15.95 -10.76
N SER A 123 -4.09 -15.66 -9.52
CA SER A 123 -4.60 -16.27 -8.28
C SER A 123 -5.85 -15.57 -7.81
#